data_AF-T2IGY9-F1
#
_entry.id   AF-T2IGY9-F1
#
_cell.length_a   1.000
_cell.length_b   1.000
_cell.length_c   1.000
_cell.angle_alpha   90.00
_cell.angle_beta   90.00
_cell.angle_gamma   90.00
#
_symmetry.space_group_name_H-M   'P 1'
#
loop_
_entity.id
_entity.type
_entity.pdbx_description
1 polymer ?
#
loop_
_entity_poly.entity_id
_entity_poly.type
_entity_poly.pdbx_seq_one_letter_code
_entity_poly.pdbx_strand_id
1 'polypeptide(L)'
;MKYKLDHEAKTFGDWAYLAVAKHYKKFLSHELAVLEDKDSEELHQMRVGMRRLRSAINGFTAALNLPKNGQSKKVGKIAKSLGNLRDLDVLEDTLKNKYYPHLPNKEQKRLKEVLYSLEKNRKKPLKK
;
A
#
# COMPACT_ATOMS: atom_id res chain seq x y z
N MET A 1 5.96 6.54 19.58
CA MET A 1 4.52 6.55 19.93
C MET A 1 4.13 5.14 20.43
N LYS A 2 3.80 4.97 21.72
CA LYS A 2 3.45 3.65 22.29
C LYS A 2 1.96 3.41 22.09
N TYR A 3 1.62 2.58 21.11
CA TYR A 3 0.26 2.11 20.89
C TYR A 3 -0.07 0.95 21.84
N LYS A 4 -0.11 1.24 23.14
CA LYS A 4 -0.49 0.28 24.18
C LYS A 4 -1.66 0.87 24.96
N LEU A 5 -2.54 0.00 25.42
CA LEU A 5 -3.51 0.36 26.45
C LEU A 5 -2.77 0.32 27.80
N ASP A 6 -3.13 1.22 28.70
CA ASP A 6 -2.61 1.22 30.07
C ASP A 6 -3.34 0.19 30.96
N HIS A 7 -4.34 -0.48 30.38
CA HIS A 7 -5.14 -1.55 30.98
C HIS A 7 -5.27 -2.75 30.02
N GLU A 8 -5.72 -3.88 30.57
CA GLU A 8 -6.08 -5.06 29.78
C GLU A 8 -7.32 -4.77 28.92
N ALA A 9 -7.29 -5.18 27.64
CA ALA A 9 -8.40 -4.94 26.71
C ALA A 9 -9.66 -5.71 27.13
N LYS A 10 -10.73 -5.01 27.46
CA LYS A 10 -11.99 -5.60 27.93
C LYS A 10 -13.21 -5.19 27.11
N THR A 11 -13.15 -4.02 26.48
CA THR A 11 -14.26 -3.47 25.70
C THR A 11 -14.06 -3.65 24.20
N PHE A 12 -15.15 -3.55 23.44
CA PHE A 12 -15.08 -3.54 21.97
C PHE A 12 -14.22 -2.35 21.45
N GLY A 13 -14.24 -1.21 22.15
CA GLY A 13 -13.39 -0.06 21.85
C GLY A 13 -11.90 -0.30 22.08
N ASP A 14 -11.54 -1.03 23.14
CA ASP A 14 -10.14 -1.42 23.41
C ASP A 14 -9.57 -2.27 22.27
N TRP A 15 -10.34 -3.27 21.84
CA TRP A 15 -9.95 -4.13 20.71
C TRP A 15 -9.91 -3.36 19.39
N ALA A 16 -10.84 -2.43 19.17
CA ALA A 16 -10.82 -1.54 18.02
C ALA A 16 -9.55 -0.69 17.97
N TYR A 17 -9.17 -0.07 19.09
CA TYR A 17 -7.95 0.72 19.21
C TYR A 17 -6.70 -0.12 18.91
N LEU A 18 -6.58 -1.29 19.54
CA LEU A 18 -5.42 -2.18 19.33
C LEU A 18 -5.32 -2.65 17.88
N ALA A 19 -6.43 -3.01 17.25
CA ALA A 19 -6.46 -3.46 15.85
C ALA A 19 -6.03 -2.34 14.89
N VAL A 20 -6.62 -1.14 15.03
CA VAL A 20 -6.28 0.03 14.22
C VAL A 20 -4.81 0.39 14.41
N ALA A 21 -4.35 0.46 15.66
CA ALA A 21 -2.99 0.88 15.96
C ALA A 21 -1.93 -0.13 15.48
N LYS A 22 -2.21 -1.44 15.60
CA LYS A 22 -1.37 -2.50 15.05
C LYS A 22 -1.17 -2.34 13.54
N HIS A 23 -2.26 -2.15 12.80
CA HIS A 23 -2.19 -2.03 11.34
C HIS A 23 -1.62 -0.69 10.88
N TYR A 24 -1.91 0.39 11.61
CA TYR A 24 -1.33 1.70 11.35
C TYR A 24 0.19 1.70 11.53
N LYS A 25 0.69 1.08 12.61
CA LYS A 25 2.14 0.91 12.84
C LYS A 25 2.79 0.12 11.71
N LYS A 26 2.18 -1.01 11.29
CA LYS A 26 2.73 -1.82 10.20
C LYS A 26 2.70 -1.08 8.86
N PHE A 27 1.68 -0.27 8.61
CA PHE A 27 1.62 0.59 7.43
C PHE A 27 2.76 1.62 7.44
N LEU A 28 2.94 2.36 8.54
CA LEU A 28 3.98 3.39 8.64
C LEU A 28 5.41 2.85 8.65
N SER A 29 5.65 1.63 9.12
CA SER A 29 7.00 1.07 9.16
C SER A 29 7.63 0.90 7.77
N HIS A 30 6.83 0.90 6.71
CA HIS A 30 7.28 0.78 5.33
C HIS A 30 7.37 2.14 4.61
N GLU A 31 6.96 3.25 5.23
CA GLU A 31 6.88 4.57 4.57
C GLU A 31 8.23 5.03 4.02
N LEU A 32 9.28 5.04 4.86
CA LEU A 32 10.61 5.47 4.46
C LEU A 32 11.17 4.60 3.33
N ALA A 33 11.02 3.27 3.44
CA ALA A 33 11.54 2.35 2.44
C ALA A 33 10.81 2.48 1.09
N VAL A 34 9.50 2.77 1.11
CA VAL A 34 8.71 3.08 -0.09
C VAL A 34 9.15 4.41 -0.71
N LEU A 35 9.48 5.41 0.09
CA LEU A 35 10.00 6.69 -0.40
C LEU A 35 11.41 6.57 -0.99
N GLU A 36 12.25 5.69 -0.43
CA GLU A 36 13.58 5.36 -0.98
C GLU A 36 13.50 4.62 -2.33
N ASP A 37 12.38 3.96 -2.60
CA ASP A 37 12.05 3.34 -3.88
C ASP A 37 13.06 2.29 -4.39
N LYS A 38 13.65 1.54 -3.45
CA LYS A 38 14.67 0.51 -3.74
C LYS A 38 14.10 -0.88 -3.96
N ASP A 39 12.99 -1.20 -3.29
CA ASP A 39 12.36 -2.52 -3.33
C ASP A 39 10.83 -2.37 -3.45
N SER A 40 10.26 -3.00 -4.48
CA SER A 40 8.81 -3.00 -4.73
C SER A 40 8.03 -3.79 -3.67
N GLU A 41 8.70 -4.70 -2.94
CA GLU A 41 8.06 -5.48 -1.89
C GLU A 41 7.67 -4.60 -0.68
N GLU A 42 8.44 -3.55 -0.41
CA GLU A 42 8.10 -2.58 0.64
C GLU A 42 6.77 -1.88 0.34
N LEU A 43 6.53 -1.53 -0.94
CA LEU A 43 5.25 -0.99 -1.37
C LEU A 43 4.13 -2.04 -1.27
N HIS A 44 4.42 -3.29 -1.62
CA HIS A 44 3.47 -4.39 -1.45
C HIS A 44 3.05 -4.54 0.03
N GLN A 45 4.01 -4.56 0.95
CA GLN A 45 3.76 -4.68 2.39
C GLN A 45 3.03 -3.46 2.95
N MET A 46 3.39 -2.24 2.54
CA MET A 46 2.67 -1.02 2.89
C MET A 46 1.20 -1.08 2.44
N ARG A 47 0.94 -1.54 1.21
CA ARG A 47 -0.42 -1.73 0.67
C ARG A 47 -1.18 -2.81 1.46
N VAL A 48 -0.55 -3.93 1.82
CA VAL A 48 -1.16 -4.97 2.66
C VAL A 48 -1.54 -4.41 4.04
N GLY A 49 -0.65 -3.65 4.66
CA GLY A 49 -0.91 -2.95 5.93
C GLY A 49 -2.10 -2.00 5.84
N MET A 50 -2.14 -1.16 4.79
CA MET A 50 -3.24 -0.23 4.53
C MET A 50 -4.58 -0.95 4.30
N ARG A 51 -4.59 -2.06 3.56
CA ARG A 51 -5.81 -2.87 3.37
C ARG A 51 -6.35 -3.38 4.70
N ARG A 52 -5.48 -3.94 5.55
CA ARG A 52 -5.85 -4.46 6.88
C ARG A 52 -6.33 -3.35 7.80
N LEU A 53 -5.68 -2.18 7.77
CA LEU A 53 -6.09 -0.99 8.50
C LEU A 53 -7.52 -0.58 8.12
N ARG A 54 -7.82 -0.51 6.81
CA ARG A 54 -9.15 -0.16 6.32
C ARG A 54 -10.20 -1.19 6.71
N SER A 55 -9.88 -2.48 6.64
CA SER A 55 -10.77 -3.55 7.11
C SER A 55 -11.06 -3.43 8.60
N ALA A 56 -10.06 -3.11 9.44
CA ALA A 56 -10.27 -2.88 10.86
C ALA A 56 -11.15 -1.65 11.11
N ILE A 57 -10.89 -0.51 10.46
CA ILE A 57 -11.72 0.69 10.58
C ILE A 57 -13.19 0.42 10.22
N ASN A 58 -13.42 -0.30 9.12
CA ASN A 58 -14.77 -0.65 8.70
C ASN A 58 -15.44 -1.65 9.66
N GLY A 59 -14.71 -2.66 10.15
CA GLY A 59 -15.24 -3.66 11.07
C GLY A 59 -15.58 -3.09 12.46
N PHE A 60 -14.85 -2.08 12.90
CA PHE A 60 -15.03 -1.44 14.21
C PHE A 60 -15.76 -0.09 14.13
N THR A 61 -16.46 0.22 13.05
CA THR A 61 -17.08 1.56 12.86
C THR A 61 -17.99 1.97 14.01
N ALA A 62 -18.71 1.03 14.63
CA ALA A 62 -19.58 1.31 15.79
C ALA A 62 -18.83 1.73 17.07
N ALA A 63 -17.54 1.41 17.19
CA ALA A 63 -16.69 1.74 18.34
C ALA A 63 -15.68 2.85 18.07
N LEU A 64 -15.60 3.34 16.83
CA LEU A 64 -14.53 4.25 16.40
C LEU A 64 -15.03 5.68 16.23
N ASN A 65 -14.52 6.58 17.06
CA ASN A 65 -14.63 8.02 16.84
C ASN A 65 -13.33 8.57 16.25
N LEU A 66 -13.21 8.51 14.92
CA LEU A 66 -11.99 8.90 14.20
C LEU A 66 -11.99 10.38 13.80
N PRO A 67 -10.84 11.07 13.84
CA PRO A 67 -10.72 12.42 13.31
C PRO A 67 -10.95 12.46 11.80
N LYS A 68 -11.21 13.64 11.23
CA LYS A 68 -11.49 13.84 9.79
C LYS A 68 -10.51 13.10 8.86
N ASN A 69 -9.22 13.06 9.22
CA ASN A 69 -8.18 12.41 8.42
C ASN A 69 -8.16 10.87 8.56
N GLY A 70 -8.68 10.34 9.67
CA GLY A 70 -8.81 8.90 9.92
C GLY A 70 -10.07 8.28 9.31
N GLN A 71 -11.00 9.09 8.80
CA GLN A 71 -12.22 8.57 8.20
C GLN A 71 -11.95 7.66 7.00
N SER A 72 -12.77 6.61 6.86
CA SER A 72 -12.63 5.56 5.83
C SER A 72 -12.48 6.13 4.41
N LYS A 73 -13.16 7.25 4.10
CA LYS A 73 -13.03 7.95 2.80
C LYS A 73 -11.62 8.49 2.54
N LYS A 74 -10.96 9.08 3.54
CA LYS A 74 -9.60 9.64 3.42
C LYS A 74 -8.56 8.53 3.35
N VAL A 75 -8.67 7.55 4.25
CA VAL A 75 -7.85 6.33 4.23
C VAL A 75 -7.97 5.61 2.89
N GLY A 76 -9.18 5.54 2.34
CA GLY A 76 -9.46 4.98 1.01
C GLY A 76 -8.76 5.69 -0.15
N LYS A 77 -8.56 7.01 -0.08
CA LYS A 77 -7.79 7.76 -1.10
C LYS A 77 -6.32 7.37 -1.08
N ILE A 78 -5.73 7.23 0.11
CA ILE A 78 -4.33 6.78 0.27
C ILE A 78 -4.20 5.35 -0.25
N ALA A 79 -5.11 4.46 0.15
CA ALA A 79 -5.14 3.07 -0.32
C ALA A 79 -5.22 2.97 -1.85
N LYS A 80 -6.02 3.83 -2.49
CA LYS A 80 -6.12 3.88 -3.96
C LYS A 80 -4.81 4.33 -4.61
N SER A 81 -4.14 5.34 -4.04
CA SER A 81 -2.85 5.81 -4.58
C SER A 81 -1.78 4.73 -4.51
N LEU A 82 -1.68 4.02 -3.37
CA LEU A 82 -0.75 2.90 -3.19
C LEU A 82 -1.09 1.72 -4.11
N GLY A 83 -2.39 1.45 -4.30
CA GLY A 83 -2.86 0.43 -5.24
C GLY A 83 -2.41 0.72 -6.66
N ASN A 84 -2.67 1.93 -7.17
CA ASN A 84 -2.26 2.33 -8.51
C ASN A 84 -0.75 2.22 -8.73
N LEU A 85 0.06 2.57 -7.73
CA LEU A 85 1.52 2.43 -7.82
C LEU A 85 1.94 0.95 -7.84
N ARG A 86 1.34 0.11 -6.99
CA ARG A 86 1.62 -1.33 -6.98
C ARG A 86 1.18 -2.04 -8.26
N ASP A 87 0.09 -1.59 -8.88
CA ASP A 87 -0.39 -2.14 -10.14
C ASP A 87 0.66 -1.95 -11.25
N LEU A 88 1.39 -0.83 -11.23
CA LEU A 88 2.52 -0.60 -12.15
C LEU A 88 3.68 -1.56 -11.88
N ASP A 89 4.05 -1.82 -10.62
CA ASP A 89 5.10 -2.80 -10.29
C ASP A 89 4.74 -4.20 -10.82
N VAL A 90 3.51 -4.64 -10.55
CA VAL A 90 3.04 -5.98 -10.92
C VAL A 90 2.95 -6.11 -12.44
N LEU A 91 2.49 -5.07 -13.13
CA LEU A 91 2.47 -5.05 -14.58
C LEU A 91 3.88 -5.11 -15.16
N GLU A 92 4.81 -4.31 -14.64
CA GLU A 92 6.20 -4.29 -15.08
C GLU A 92 6.88 -5.66 -14.87
N ASP A 93 6.75 -6.24 -13.68
CA ASP A 93 7.26 -7.58 -13.34
C ASP A 93 6.68 -8.64 -14.27
N THR A 94 5.37 -8.60 -14.48
CA THR A 94 4.67 -9.56 -15.35
C THR A 94 5.18 -9.45 -16.79
N LEU A 95 5.30 -8.23 -17.33
CA LEU A 95 5.80 -8.01 -18.68
C LEU A 95 7.27 -8.43 -18.84
N LYS A 96 8.13 -8.10 -17.87
CA LYS A 96 9.57 -8.42 -17.91
C LYS A 96 9.86 -9.90 -17.69
N ASN A 97 9.24 -10.52 -16.70
CA ASN A 97 9.64 -11.85 -16.23
C ASN A 97 8.78 -12.97 -16.82
N LYS A 98 7.51 -12.71 -17.15
CA LYS A 98 6.62 -13.74 -17.73
C LYS A 98 6.53 -13.64 -19.23
N TYR A 99 6.34 -12.44 -19.78
CA TYR A 99 6.10 -12.28 -21.22
C TYR A 99 7.38 -12.15 -22.03
N TYR A 100 8.26 -11.20 -21.68
CA TYR A 100 9.46 -10.87 -22.47
C TYR A 100 10.29 -12.09 -22.92
N PRO A 101 10.56 -13.12 -22.09
CA PRO A 101 11.38 -14.27 -22.50
C PRO A 101 10.76 -15.11 -23.62
N HIS A 102 9.44 -15.07 -23.79
CA HIS A 102 8.68 -15.90 -24.71
C HIS A 102 8.27 -15.16 -25.99
N LEU A 103 8.63 -13.89 -26.14
CA LEU A 103 8.24 -13.07 -27.28
C LEU A 103 9.25 -13.14 -28.43
N PRO A 104 8.81 -13.05 -29.70
CA PRO A 104 9.69 -12.86 -30.84
C PRO A 104 10.50 -11.54 -30.74
N ASN A 105 11.69 -11.50 -31.35
CA ASN A 105 12.60 -10.34 -31.29
C ASN A 105 11.95 -8.99 -31.69
N LYS A 106 11.04 -9.00 -32.67
CA LYS A 106 10.31 -7.80 -33.11
C LYS A 106 9.40 -7.24 -32.01
N GLU A 107 8.76 -8.13 -31.24
CA GLU A 107 7.86 -7.77 -30.15
C GLU A 107 8.62 -7.41 -28.88
N GLN A 108 9.75 -8.07 -28.61
CA GLN A 108 10.65 -7.69 -27.51
C GLN A 108 11.10 -6.22 -27.62
N LYS A 109 11.40 -5.74 -28.84
CA LYS A 109 11.77 -4.34 -29.06
C LYS A 109 10.64 -3.38 -28.68
N ARG A 110 9.41 -3.65 -29.11
CA ARG A 110 8.22 -2.85 -28.74
C ARG A 110 7.96 -2.91 -27.23
N LEU A 111 8.12 -4.08 -26.63
CA LEU A 111 7.91 -4.24 -25.19
C LEU A 111 8.89 -3.41 -24.36
N LYS A 112 10.15 -3.27 -24.80
CA LYS A 112 11.12 -2.38 -24.13
C LYS A 112 10.65 -0.92 -24.08
N GLU A 113 10.04 -0.42 -25.15
CA GLU A 113 9.50 0.95 -25.20
C GLU A 113 8.35 1.12 -24.19
N VAL A 114 7.47 0.12 -24.08
CA VAL A 114 6.38 0.09 -23.09
C VAL A 114 6.95 0.07 -21.66
N LEU A 115 7.92 -0.80 -21.38
CA LEU A 115 8.57 -0.89 -20.06
C LEU A 115 9.22 0.43 -19.64
N TYR A 116 9.88 1.13 -20.58
CA TYR A 116 10.45 2.45 -20.34
C TYR A 116 9.38 3.49 -19.97
N SER A 117 8.24 3.47 -20.68
CA SER A 117 7.10 4.34 -20.38
C SER A 117 6.48 4.04 -19.01
N LEU A 118 6.37 2.75 -18.64
CA LEU A 118 5.87 2.31 -17.34
C LEU A 118 6.76 2.79 -16.20
N GLU A 119 8.07 2.61 -16.30
CA GLU A 119 9.03 3.08 -15.29
C GLU A 119 8.93 4.60 -15.09
N LYS A 120 8.81 5.36 -16.19
CA LYS A 120 8.61 6.82 -16.15
C LYS A 120 7.31 7.20 -15.45
N ASN A 121 6.22 6.47 -15.70
CA ASN A 121 4.94 6.72 -15.05
C ASN A 121 4.96 6.35 -13.56
N ARG A 122 5.69 5.31 -13.18
CA ARG A 122 5.88 4.89 -11.78
C ARG A 122 6.65 5.91 -10.95
N LYS A 123 7.59 6.65 -11.55
CA LYS A 123 8.36 7.71 -10.87
C LYS A 123 7.63 9.05 -10.71
N LYS A 124 6.51 9.29 -11.42
CA LYS A 124 5.74 10.56 -11.32
C LYS A 124 5.04 10.76 -9.96
N PRO A 125 4.37 9.75 -9.36
CA PRO A 125 3.70 9.87 -8.07
C PRO A 125 4.61 10.24 -6.89
N LEU A 126 5.90 9.91 -6.95
CA LEU A 126 6.87 10.15 -5.87
C LEU A 126 7.46 11.57 -5.86
N LYS A 127 7.21 12.39 -6.90
CA LYS A 127 7.79 13.74 -7.05
C LYS A 127 6.89 14.89 -6.56
N LYS A 128 5.90 14.62 -5.72
CA LYS A 128 4.97 15.63 -5.19
C LYS A 128 5.12 15.83 -3.69
#